data_AF-A0A173R8T9-F1
#
_entry.id   AF-A0A173R8T9-F1
#
_cell.length_a   1.000
_cell.length_b   1.000
_cell.length_c   1.000
_cell.angle_alpha   90.00
_cell.angle_beta   90.00
_cell.angle_gamma   90.00
#
_symmetry.space_group_name_H-M   'P 1'
#
loop_
_entity.id
_entity.type
_entity.pdbx_description
1 polymer ?
#
loop_
_entity_poly.entity_id
_entity_poly.type
_entity_poly.pdbx_seq_one_letter_code
_entity_poly.pdbx_strand_id
1 'polypeptide(L)' 'MSIFEYDKELEEKKLRKAEYEYGFAEGEKHAAIETAKRMLKTNNFSLEEIAAFSGVSLDDIKILKANQ' A
#
# COMPACT_ATOMS: atom_id res chain seq x y z
N MET A 1 -37.68 -7.11 22.53
CA MET A 1 -36.36 -6.77 21.95
C MET A 1 -35.74 -8.07 21.48
N SER A 2 -35.62 -8.24 20.17
CA SER A 2 -35.25 -9.49 19.53
C SER A 2 -33.72 -9.68 19.59
N ILE A 3 -33.28 -10.86 19.99
CA ILE A 3 -31.86 -11.29 20.01
C ILE A 3 -31.21 -11.34 18.61
N PHE A 4 -31.99 -11.10 17.54
CA PHE A 4 -31.55 -11.22 16.15
C PHE A 4 -31.08 -9.91 15.50
N GLU A 5 -31.22 -8.75 16.14
CA GLU A 5 -30.80 -7.46 15.55
C GLU A 5 -29.33 -7.10 15.81
N TYR A 6 -28.64 -7.83 16.69
CA TYR A 6 -27.27 -7.51 17.11
C TYR A 6 -26.18 -8.03 16.14
N ASP A 7 -26.47 -9.08 15.38
CA ASP A 7 -25.47 -9.68 14.46
C ASP A 7 -25.20 -8.80 13.24
N LYS A 8 -26.22 -8.10 12.72
CA LYS A 8 -26.10 -7.33 11.47
C LYS A 8 -25.24 -6.08 11.61
N GLU A 9 -25.42 -5.28 12.66
CA GLU A 9 -24.63 -4.07 12.88
C GLU A 9 -23.16 -4.38 13.19
N LEU A 10 -22.90 -5.50 13.87
CA LEU A 10 -21.55 -5.94 14.21
C LEU A 10 -20.79 -6.41 12.95
N GLU A 11 -21.48 -7.11 12.05
CA GLU A 11 -20.94 -7.58 10.78
C GLU A 11 -20.67 -6.42 9.81
N GLU A 12 -21.59 -5.45 9.71
CA GLU A 12 -21.39 -4.23 8.91
C GLU A 12 -20.22 -3.38 9.43
N LYS A 13 -20.03 -3.28 10.75
CA LYS A 13 -18.85 -2.59 11.33
C LYS A 13 -17.55 -3.29 10.99
N LYS A 14 -17.51 -4.63 11.00
CA LYS A 14 -16.33 -5.40 10.61
C LYS A 14 -16.03 -5.23 9.13
N LEU A 15 -17.05 -5.28 8.28
CA LEU A 15 -16.90 -5.07 6.83
C LEU A 15 -16.33 -3.68 6.53
N ARG A 16 -16.91 -2.63 7.12
CA ARG A 16 -16.43 -1.25 6.97
C ARG A 16 -14.98 -1.06 7.43
N LYS A 17 -14.58 -1.76 8.49
CA LYS A 17 -13.20 -1.71 9.01
C LYS A 17 -12.22 -2.41 8.06
N ALA A 18 -12.60 -3.56 7.50
CA ALA A 18 -11.80 -4.26 6.50
C ALA A 18 -11.65 -3.44 5.20
N GLU A 19 -12.70 -2.77 4.74
CA GLU A 19 -12.64 -1.87 3.58
C GLU A 19 -11.71 -0.68 3.81
N TYR A 20 -11.76 -0.08 5.01
CA TYR A 20 -10.87 1.01 5.39
C TYR A 20 -9.40 0.55 5.43
N GLU A 21 -9.12 -0.59 6.05
CA GLU A 21 -7.76 -1.15 6.13
C GLU A 21 -7.24 -1.53 4.73
N TYR A 22 -8.09 -2.06 3.86
CA TYR A 22 -7.73 -2.34 2.47
C TYR A 22 -7.39 -1.06 1.69
N GLY A 23 -8.24 -0.02 1.79
CA GLY A 23 -8.00 1.26 1.14
C GLY A 23 -6.76 1.98 1.67
N PHE A 24 -6.49 1.86 2.97
CA PHE A 24 -5.26 2.38 3.58
C PHE A 24 -4.02 1.65 3.05
N ALA A 25 -4.06 0.31 3.01
CA ALA A 25 -2.96 -0.49 2.49
C ALA A 25 -2.69 -0.23 0.99
N GLU A 26 -3.72 0.00 0.18
CA GLU A 26 -3.54 0.45 -1.21
C GLU A 26 -2.90 1.84 -1.28
N GLY A 27 -3.33 2.78 -0.43
CA GLY A 27 -2.73 4.10 -0.33
C GLY A 27 -1.25 4.06 0.03
N GLU A 28 -0.86 3.23 1.01
CA GLU A 28 0.54 3.04 1.40
C GLU A 28 1.37 2.45 0.25
N LYS A 29 0.87 1.41 -0.42
CA LYS A 29 1.55 0.84 -1.59
C LYS A 29 1.73 1.88 -2.71
N HIS A 30 0.71 2.69 -2.96
CA HIS A 30 0.79 3.71 -4.00
C HIS A 30 1.82 4.80 -3.64
N ALA A 31 1.84 5.26 -2.39
CA ALA A 31 2.82 6.25 -1.91
C ALA A 31 4.26 5.72 -1.96
N ALA A 32 4.46 4.44 -1.60
CA ALA A 32 5.74 3.75 -1.69
C ALA A 32 6.27 3.71 -3.14
N ILE A 33 5.42 3.32 -4.09
CA ILE A 33 5.77 3.27 -5.52
C ILE A 33 6.08 4.67 -6.08
N GLU A 34 5.29 5.69 -5.73
CA GLU A 34 5.53 7.06 -6.20
C GLU A 34 6.84 7.63 -5.64
N THR A 35 7.16 7.32 -4.38
CA THR A 35 8.43 7.68 -3.75
C THR A 35 9.59 7.01 -4.47
N ALA A 36 9.50 5.70 -4.71
CA ALA A 36 10.48 4.94 -5.49
C ALA A 36 10.71 5.54 -6.89
N LYS A 37 9.64 5.86 -7.62
CA LYS A 37 9.75 6.49 -8.96
C LYS A 37 10.48 7.84 -8.92
N ARG A 38 10.21 8.67 -7.92
CA ARG A 38 10.89 9.97 -7.76
C ARG A 38 12.37 9.79 -7.47
N MET A 39 12.73 8.85 -6.60
CA MET A 39 14.13 8.52 -6.30
C MET A 39 14.86 7.91 -7.51
N LEU A 40 14.18 7.09 -8.31
CA LEU A 40 14.73 6.59 -9.57
C LEU A 40 15.03 7.71 -10.56
N LYS A 41 14.16 8.74 -10.64
CA LYS A 41 14.38 9.90 -11.52
C LYS A 41 15.56 10.79 -11.11
N THR A 42 15.87 10.88 -9.81
CA THR A 42 17.02 11.69 -9.36
C THR A 42 18.35 11.02 -9.67
N ASN A 43 18.37 9.68 -9.83
CA ASN A 43 19.56 8.89 -10.13
C ASN A 43 20.72 9.10 -9.12
N ASN A 44 20.36 9.52 -7.90
CA ASN A 44 21.27 9.81 -6.78
C ASN A 44 21.48 8.62 -5.84
N PHE A 45 20.67 7.58 -5.98
CA PHE A 45 20.63 6.42 -5.07
C PHE A 45 20.75 5.11 -5.86
N SER A 46 21.32 4.09 -5.24
CA SER A 46 21.32 2.72 -5.75
C SER A 46 19.92 2.10 -5.69
N LEU A 47 19.69 0.99 -6.42
CA LEU A 47 18.39 0.32 -6.42
C LEU A 47 18.06 -0.28 -5.05
N GLU A 48 19.10 -0.73 -4.35
CA GLU A 48 19.06 -1.27 -2.99
C GLU A 48 18.64 -0.21 -1.97
N GLU A 49 19.21 0.99 -2.05
CA GLU A 49 18.84 2.12 -1.21
C GLU A 49 17.40 2.56 -1.48
N ILE A 50 17.01 2.64 -2.76
CA ILE A 50 15.64 3.02 -3.12
C ILE A 50 14.63 2.01 -2.58
N ALA A 51 14.91 0.71 -2.66
CA ALA A 51 14.08 -0.33 -2.06
C ALA A 51 13.96 -0.16 -0.54
N ALA A 52 15.08 0.08 0.14
CA ALA A 52 15.10 0.29 1.59
C ALA A 52 14.32 1.54 2.03
N PHE A 53 14.45 2.66 1.32
CA PHE A 53 13.78 3.92 1.68
C PHE A 53 12.29 3.96 1.32
N SER A 54 11.91 3.36 0.20
CA SER A 54 10.52 3.36 -0.27
C SER A 54 9.69 2.24 0.34
N GLY A 55 10.31 1.21 0.94
CA GLY A 55 9.62 0.01 1.39
C GLY A 55 9.14 -0.89 0.26
N VAL A 56 9.59 -0.64 -0.98
CA VAL A 56 9.29 -1.43 -2.17
C VAL A 56 10.38 -2.48 -2.37
N SER A 57 10.02 -3.66 -2.87
CA SER A 57 10.99 -4.73 -3.10
C SER A 57 11.99 -4.35 -4.20
N LEU A 58 13.22 -4.87 -4.12
CA LEU A 58 14.25 -4.60 -5.13
C LEU A 58 13.80 -5.03 -6.55
N ASP A 59 13.03 -6.11 -6.65
CA ASP A 59 12.53 -6.61 -7.93
C ASP A 59 11.47 -5.67 -8.52
N ASP A 60 10.56 -5.14 -7.69
CA ASP A 60 9.61 -4.12 -8.10
C ASP A 60 10.31 -2.83 -8.53
N ILE A 61 11.39 -2.43 -7.83
CA ILE A 61 12.22 -1.27 -8.22
C ILE A 61 12.86 -1.49 -9.61
N LYS A 62 13.37 -2.70 -9.91
CA LYS A 62 13.91 -3.05 -11.23
C LYS A 62 12.83 -2.98 -12.31
N ILE A 63 11.63 -3.48 -12.03
CA ILE A 63 10.48 -3.41 -12.95
C ILE A 63 10.06 -1.95 -13.17
N LEU A 64 10.00 -1.13 -12.12
CA LEU A 64 9.69 0.30 -12.21
C LEU A 64 10.71 1.08 -13.04
N LYS A 65 11.99 0.73 -12.92
CA LYS A 65 13.06 1.31 -13.74
C LYS A 65 12.98 0.86 -15.20
N ALA A 66 12.58 -0.38 -15.47
CA ALA A 66 12.43 -0.90 -16.83
C ALA A 66 11.20 -0.32 -17.56
N ASN A 67 10.18 0.10 -16.81
CA ASN A 67 8.95 0.73 -17.33
C ASN A 67 9.00 2.28 -17.33
N GLN A 68 10.17 2.87 -17.09
CA GLN A 68 10.40 4.32 -17.17
C GLN A 68 10.69 4.76 -18.62
#